data_AF-A0A6S6XNV3-F1
#
_entry.id   AF-A0A6S6XNV3-F1
#
_cell.length_a   1.000
_cell.length_b   1.000
_cell.length_c   1.000
_cell.angle_alpha   90.00
_cell.angle_beta   90.00
_cell.angle_gamma   90.00
#
_symmetry.space_group_name_H-M   'P 1'
#
loop_
_entity.id
_entity.type
_entity.pdbx_description
1 polymer ?
#
loop_
_entity_poly.entity_id
_entity_poly.type
_entity_poly.pdbx_seq_one_letter_code
_entity_poly.pdbx_strand_id
1 'polypeptide(L)'
;MMELSGLGLRDGILLTAGLAGVYFVFLMLRLLQVKSRKQHAARRSVAVEPAVNPGGGQGQDIAQDSADVPSAARPVPAPNFGDQLQRFGLESDFLRLQQELAILRGEVSVMRDELERLKAARSVSPLYSEAMNMAERGHDAAGIAGRCGISIAEAELVAALAKNRGEFRDIEEVEDVYDGQGSAGGSRHVA
;
A
#
# COMPACT_ATOMS: atom_id res chain seq x y z
N MET A 1 -6.43 -43.16 29.02
CA MET A 1 -6.31 -42.38 27.76
C MET A 1 -7.60 -41.60 27.60
N MET A 2 -7.60 -40.44 26.93
CA MET A 2 -8.81 -39.65 26.72
C MET A 2 -9.29 -39.84 25.28
N GLU A 3 -10.59 -40.11 25.12
CA GLU A 3 -11.23 -40.36 23.83
C GLU A 3 -11.20 -39.12 22.93
N LEU A 4 -10.30 -39.10 21.95
CA LEU A 4 -10.20 -38.02 20.95
C LEU A 4 -11.20 -38.19 19.79
N SER A 5 -11.92 -39.32 19.76
CA SER A 5 -12.74 -39.79 18.64
C SER A 5 -14.09 -39.08 18.47
N GLY A 6 -14.51 -38.25 19.43
CA GLY A 6 -15.82 -37.60 19.46
C GLY A 6 -15.81 -36.08 19.20
N LEU A 7 -14.63 -35.47 19.07
CA LEU A 7 -14.50 -34.02 18.87
C LEU A 7 -14.88 -33.65 17.43
N GLY A 8 -16.02 -32.99 17.26
CA GLY A 8 -16.39 -32.42 15.96
C GLY A 8 -15.37 -31.36 15.54
N LEU A 9 -15.26 -31.09 14.23
CA LEU A 9 -14.31 -30.10 13.69
C LEU A 9 -14.38 -28.74 14.41
N ARG A 10 -15.59 -28.35 14.86
CA ARG A 10 -15.86 -27.14 15.64
C ARG A 10 -15.12 -27.11 16.98
N ASP A 11 -15.08 -28.22 17.72
CA ASP A 11 -14.40 -28.30 19.02
C ASP A 11 -12.88 -28.28 18.85
N GLY A 12 -12.36 -28.91 17.78
CA GLY A 12 -10.95 -28.80 17.39
C GLY A 12 -10.54 -27.35 17.07
N ILE A 13 -11.39 -26.61 16.35
CA ILE A 13 -11.19 -25.18 16.06
C ILE A 13 -11.25 -24.36 17.36
N LEU A 14 -12.21 -24.61 18.24
CA LEU A 14 -12.33 -23.87 19.51
C LEU A 14 -11.15 -24.12 20.45
N LEU A 15 -10.68 -25.36 20.57
CA LEU A 15 -9.52 -25.72 21.40
C LEU A 15 -8.24 -25.07 20.85
N THR A 16 -7.99 -25.15 19.53
CA THR A 16 -6.81 -24.54 18.91
C THR A 16 -6.83 -23.01 18.96
N ALA A 17 -8.00 -22.38 18.74
CA ALA A 17 -8.16 -20.93 18.88
C ALA A 17 -7.96 -20.46 20.33
N GLY A 18 -8.49 -21.19 21.32
CA GLY A 18 -8.28 -20.92 22.74
C GLY A 18 -6.80 -21.04 23.15
N LEU A 19 -6.12 -22.09 22.70
CA LEU A 19 -4.70 -22.30 22.95
C LEU A 19 -3.84 -21.19 22.31
N ALA A 20 -4.16 -20.78 21.08
CA ALA A 20 -3.51 -19.65 20.42
C ALA A 20 -3.73 -18.33 21.18
N GLY A 21 -4.96 -18.06 21.65
CA GLY A 21 -5.27 -16.89 22.47
C GLY A 21 -4.45 -16.83 23.76
N VAL A 22 -4.37 -17.94 24.50
CA VAL A 22 -3.54 -18.05 25.72
C VAL A 22 -2.05 -17.82 25.40
N TYR A 23 -1.55 -18.39 24.29
CA TYR A 23 -0.17 -18.18 23.84
C TYR A 23 0.11 -16.71 23.47
N PHE A 24 -0.82 -16.02 22.79
CA PHE A 24 -0.71 -14.59 22.49
C PHE A 24 -0.70 -13.71 23.75
N VAL A 25 -1.56 -14.00 24.73
CA VAL A 25 -1.56 -13.29 26.03
C VAL A 25 -0.23 -13.51 26.75
N PHE A 26 0.29 -14.74 26.77
CA PHE A 26 1.60 -15.05 27.37
C PHE A 26 2.76 -14.32 26.65
N LEU A 27 2.75 -14.27 25.31
CA LEU A 27 3.71 -13.50 24.52
C LEU A 27 3.65 -12.01 24.84
N MET A 28 2.45 -11.44 24.90
CA MET A 28 2.25 -10.01 25.18
C MET A 28 2.73 -9.64 26.59
N LEU A 29 2.39 -10.46 27.60
CA LEU A 29 2.91 -10.30 28.97
C LEU A 29 4.44 -10.40 29.03
N ARG A 30 5.04 -11.37 28.31
CA ARG A 30 6.50 -11.52 28.23
C ARG A 30 7.18 -10.30 27.60
N LEU A 31 6.60 -9.75 26.54
CA LEU A 31 7.10 -8.53 25.88
C LEU A 31 6.97 -7.29 26.78
N LEU A 32 5.83 -7.13 27.47
CA LEU A 32 5.60 -6.06 28.45
C LEU A 32 6.60 -6.11 29.61
N GLN A 33 6.86 -7.32 30.16
CA GLN A 33 7.86 -7.51 31.22
C GLN A 33 9.30 -7.19 30.75
N VAL A 34 9.66 -7.56 29.52
CA VAL A 34 10.97 -7.19 28.93
C VAL A 34 11.11 -5.67 28.74
N LYS A 35 10.03 -4.98 28.32
CA LYS A 35 10.01 -3.51 28.21
C LYS A 35 10.17 -2.84 29.58
N SER A 36 9.49 -3.34 30.61
CA SER A 36 9.64 -2.87 32.00
C SER A 36 11.05 -3.06 32.54
N ARG A 37 11.70 -4.22 32.32
CA ARG A 37 13.10 -4.45 32.75
C ARG A 37 14.08 -3.43 32.13
N LYS A 38 13.90 -3.03 30.86
CA LYS A 38 14.71 -1.97 30.24
C LYS A 38 14.51 -0.60 30.92
N GLN A 39 13.29 -0.27 31.36
CA GLN A 39 13.00 0.98 32.07
C GLN A 39 13.62 1.02 33.47
N HIS A 40 13.65 -0.10 34.19
CA HIS A 40 14.34 -0.20 35.49
C HIS A 40 15.87 -0.07 35.35
N ALA A 41 16.46 -0.55 34.26
CA ALA A 41 17.88 -0.30 33.97
C ALA A 41 18.14 1.19 33.68
N ALA A 42 17.34 1.82 32.80
CA ALA A 42 17.51 3.23 32.41
C ALA A 42 17.32 4.22 33.57
N ARG A 43 16.41 3.94 34.52
CA ARG A 43 16.23 4.80 35.71
C ARG A 43 17.42 4.81 36.68
N ARG A 44 18.42 3.94 36.51
CA ARG A 44 19.64 3.92 37.35
C ARG A 44 20.76 4.84 36.83
N SER A 45 20.66 5.35 35.59
CA SER A 45 21.74 6.12 34.94
C SER A 45 21.48 7.62 34.76
N VAL A 46 20.31 8.13 35.16
CA VAL A 46 19.92 9.55 34.96
C VAL A 46 19.91 10.29 36.30
N ALA A 47 21.09 10.48 36.87
CA ALA A 47 21.29 11.10 38.20
C ALA A 47 22.58 11.96 38.27
N VAL A 48 22.88 12.70 37.19
CA VAL A 48 23.95 13.72 37.13
C VAL A 48 23.46 14.91 36.28
N GLU A 49 23.68 16.13 36.78
CA GLU A 49 23.33 17.47 36.26
C GLU A 49 24.60 18.23 35.77
N PRO A 50 24.58 19.52 35.34
CA PRO A 50 23.62 20.31 34.51
C PRO A 50 24.40 20.95 33.30
N ALA A 51 24.36 22.21 32.79
CA ALA A 51 23.57 23.46 32.85
C ALA A 51 23.94 24.38 31.64
N VAL A 52 23.08 25.35 31.23
CA VAL A 52 23.40 26.75 30.76
C VAL A 52 24.28 26.93 29.48
N ASN A 53 24.15 27.93 28.56
CA ASN A 53 23.41 29.20 28.43
C ASN A 53 23.07 29.53 26.93
N PRO A 54 22.14 30.46 26.59
CA PRO A 54 21.88 30.92 25.21
C PRO A 54 22.10 32.44 24.93
N GLY A 55 22.21 32.81 23.65
CA GLY A 55 22.21 34.21 23.13
C GLY A 55 22.99 34.34 21.81
N GLY A 56 22.75 35.31 20.91
CA GLY A 56 21.70 36.33 20.84
C GLY A 56 22.23 37.68 20.28
N GLY A 57 21.70 38.18 19.15
CA GLY A 57 22.04 39.52 18.62
C GLY A 57 21.87 39.69 17.10
N GLN A 58 21.47 40.89 16.65
CA GLN A 58 21.33 41.32 15.25
C GLN A 58 21.93 42.72 15.08
N GLY A 59 22.19 43.16 13.84
CA GLY A 59 22.55 44.54 13.51
C GLY A 59 22.50 44.81 12.00
N GLN A 60 21.94 45.95 11.59
CA GLN A 60 21.83 46.42 10.20
C GLN A 60 21.95 47.95 10.18
N ASP A 61 22.74 48.47 9.22
CA ASP A 61 22.93 49.89 8.93
C ASP A 61 23.20 50.08 7.41
N ILE A 62 23.18 51.31 6.89
CA ILE A 62 21.98 51.99 6.37
C ILE A 62 22.44 53.12 5.41
N ALA A 63 21.69 53.35 4.33
CA ALA A 63 21.82 54.51 3.41
C ALA A 63 23.16 54.60 2.62
N GLN A 64 23.31 55.36 1.53
CA GLN A 64 22.42 55.98 0.52
C GLN A 64 23.30 56.37 -0.69
N ASP A 65 22.74 56.54 -1.90
CA ASP A 65 22.71 57.81 -2.67
C ASP A 65 22.11 57.58 -4.10
N SER A 66 21.93 58.63 -4.90
CA SER A 66 21.12 58.66 -6.12
C SER A 66 21.85 59.26 -7.33
N ALA A 67 21.69 58.67 -8.52
CA ALA A 67 21.83 59.38 -9.81
C ALA A 67 21.16 58.61 -10.95
N ASP A 68 20.70 59.33 -11.98
CA ASP A 68 19.96 58.80 -13.13
C ASP A 68 20.85 58.71 -14.38
N VAL A 69 20.74 57.60 -15.14
CA VAL A 69 21.39 57.42 -16.47
C VAL A 69 20.50 56.54 -17.37
N PRO A 70 20.02 57.05 -18.51
CA PRO A 70 19.18 56.26 -19.43
C PRO A 70 20.01 55.47 -20.47
N SER A 71 19.39 54.39 -20.98
CA SER A 71 19.70 53.71 -22.24
C SER A 71 21.07 53.00 -22.40
N ALA A 72 21.09 51.70 -22.07
CA ALA A 72 21.70 50.67 -22.92
C ALA A 72 21.08 49.29 -22.64
N ALA A 73 21.30 48.34 -23.56
CA ALA A 73 20.80 46.96 -23.55
C ALA A 73 20.70 46.29 -22.16
N ARG A 74 19.56 45.62 -21.92
CA ARG A 74 19.42 44.61 -20.84
C ARG A 74 20.55 43.58 -21.02
N PRO A 75 21.47 43.41 -20.05
CA PRO A 75 22.41 42.31 -20.11
C PRO A 75 21.61 41.01 -20.03
N VAL A 76 21.78 40.11 -20.99
CA VAL A 76 21.47 38.70 -20.72
C VAL A 76 22.46 38.29 -19.64
N PRO A 77 22.02 37.91 -18.42
CA PRO A 77 22.96 37.58 -17.36
C PRO A 77 23.82 36.41 -17.84
N ALA A 78 25.14 36.57 -17.76
CA ALA A 78 26.06 35.46 -17.99
C ALA A 78 25.63 34.31 -17.06
N PRO A 79 25.50 33.06 -17.55
CA PRO A 79 24.83 31.99 -16.82
C PRO A 79 25.53 31.77 -15.48
N ASN A 80 24.87 32.14 -14.37
CA ASN A 80 25.54 32.14 -13.07
C ASN A 80 25.99 30.72 -12.75
N PHE A 81 27.11 30.60 -12.05
CA PHE A 81 27.62 29.28 -11.64
C PHE A 81 26.58 28.50 -10.81
N GLY A 82 25.75 29.19 -10.03
CA GLY A 82 24.58 28.62 -9.36
C GLY A 82 23.51 28.07 -10.31
N ASP A 83 23.17 28.80 -11.39
CA ASP A 83 22.19 28.35 -12.39
C ASP A 83 22.70 27.10 -13.15
N GLN A 84 24.01 27.02 -13.39
CA GLN A 84 24.65 25.86 -14.00
C GLN A 84 24.64 24.66 -13.04
N LEU A 85 25.04 24.86 -11.77
CA LEU A 85 24.98 23.83 -10.72
C LEU A 85 23.55 23.28 -10.52
N GLN A 86 22.53 24.15 -10.52
CA GLN A 86 21.13 23.72 -10.43
C GLN A 86 20.70 22.86 -11.62
N ARG A 87 21.12 23.22 -12.85
CA ARG A 87 20.83 22.41 -14.05
C ARG A 87 21.49 21.04 -13.98
N PHE A 88 22.78 20.97 -13.62
CA PHE A 88 23.48 19.69 -13.44
C PHE A 88 22.87 18.84 -12.31
N GLY A 89 22.43 19.47 -11.22
CA GLY A 89 21.67 18.80 -10.16
C GLY A 89 20.39 18.15 -10.69
N LEU A 90 19.51 18.94 -11.30
CA LEU A 90 18.24 18.48 -11.88
C LEU A 90 18.43 17.39 -12.96
N GLU A 91 19.47 17.51 -13.78
CA GLU A 91 19.81 16.49 -14.78
C GLU A 91 20.28 15.18 -14.12
N SER A 92 21.10 15.27 -13.06
CA SER A 92 21.53 14.09 -12.29
C SER A 92 20.38 13.43 -11.53
N ASP A 93 19.46 14.20 -10.95
CA ASP A 93 18.26 13.71 -10.27
C ASP A 93 17.27 13.07 -11.26
N PHE A 94 17.14 13.62 -12.48
CA PHE A 94 16.33 13.02 -13.54
C PHE A 94 16.91 11.68 -14.02
N LEU A 95 18.22 11.61 -14.25
CA LEU A 95 18.89 10.35 -14.61
C LEU A 95 18.75 9.29 -13.50
N ARG A 96 18.89 9.72 -12.24
CA ARG A 96 18.66 8.87 -11.07
C ARG A 96 17.22 8.34 -11.01
N LEU A 97 16.22 9.21 -11.16
CA LEU A 97 14.82 8.81 -11.11
C LEU A 97 14.44 7.88 -12.27
N GLN A 98 15.02 8.08 -13.46
CA GLN A 98 14.88 7.15 -14.59
C GLN A 98 15.50 5.77 -14.28
N GLN A 99 16.64 5.73 -13.58
CA GLN A 99 17.26 4.48 -13.13
C GLN A 99 16.41 3.77 -12.07
N GLU A 100 15.89 4.49 -11.08
CA GLU A 100 14.98 3.96 -10.05
C GLU A 100 13.67 3.42 -10.69
N LEU A 101 13.11 4.11 -11.68
CA LEU A 101 11.97 3.64 -12.47
C LEU A 101 12.30 2.41 -13.34
N ALA A 102 13.51 2.31 -13.89
CA ALA A 102 13.94 1.16 -14.68
C ALA A 102 14.09 -0.10 -13.79
N ILE A 103 14.67 0.05 -12.59
CA ILE A 103 14.77 -1.02 -11.59
C ILE A 103 13.36 -1.49 -11.19
N LEU A 104 12.48 -0.58 -10.77
CA LEU A 104 11.13 -0.93 -10.31
C LEU A 104 10.27 -1.58 -11.40
N ARG A 105 10.43 -1.18 -12.67
CA ARG A 105 9.79 -1.85 -13.81
C ARG A 105 10.34 -3.27 -14.02
N GLY A 106 11.64 -3.48 -13.80
CA GLY A 106 12.27 -4.80 -13.79
C GLY A 106 11.71 -5.70 -12.69
N GLU A 107 11.65 -5.20 -11.45
CA GLU A 107 11.05 -5.93 -10.32
C GLU A 107 9.58 -6.29 -10.57
N VAL A 108 8.79 -5.36 -11.12
CA VAL A 108 7.40 -5.63 -11.53
C VAL A 108 7.31 -6.68 -12.65
N SER A 109 8.25 -6.73 -13.60
CA SER A 109 8.28 -7.83 -14.58
C SER A 109 8.63 -9.18 -13.94
N VAL A 110 9.62 -9.23 -13.03
CA VAL A 110 9.99 -10.47 -12.33
C VAL A 110 8.83 -10.98 -11.48
N MET A 111 8.15 -10.12 -10.72
CA MET A 111 6.96 -10.51 -9.96
C MET A 111 5.81 -10.98 -10.86
N ARG A 112 5.66 -10.45 -12.08
CA ARG A 112 4.65 -10.92 -13.04
C ARG A 112 4.99 -12.32 -13.56
N ASP A 113 6.24 -12.56 -13.95
CA ASP A 113 6.74 -13.88 -14.35
C ASP A 113 6.58 -14.91 -13.22
N GLU A 114 6.89 -14.53 -11.98
CA GLU A 114 6.70 -15.39 -10.81
C GLU A 114 5.21 -15.67 -10.55
N LEU A 115 4.33 -14.66 -10.64
CA LEU A 115 2.88 -14.85 -10.51
C LEU A 115 2.31 -15.71 -11.65
N GLU A 116 2.83 -15.62 -12.87
CA GLU A 116 2.42 -16.48 -13.99
C GLU A 116 2.89 -17.92 -13.78
N ARG A 117 4.14 -18.13 -13.35
CA ARG A 117 4.66 -19.46 -12.94
C ARG A 117 3.86 -20.05 -11.79
N LEU A 118 3.49 -19.25 -10.79
CA LEU A 118 2.64 -19.68 -9.67
C LEU A 118 1.21 -19.98 -10.13
N LYS A 119 0.65 -19.25 -11.11
CA LYS A 119 -0.66 -19.57 -11.71
C LYS A 119 -0.62 -20.85 -12.53
N ALA A 120 0.45 -21.09 -13.29
CA ALA A 120 0.65 -22.32 -14.06
C ALA A 120 0.85 -23.54 -13.14
N ALA A 121 1.65 -23.42 -12.08
CA ALA A 121 1.85 -24.47 -11.08
C ALA A 121 0.59 -24.69 -10.20
N ARG A 122 -0.13 -23.61 -9.86
CA ARG A 122 -1.44 -23.63 -9.20
C ARG A 122 -2.57 -23.59 -10.24
N SER A 123 -2.43 -24.38 -11.30
CA SER A 123 -3.50 -24.59 -12.29
C SER A 123 -4.64 -25.37 -11.64
N VAL A 124 -5.55 -24.64 -10.99
CA VAL A 124 -6.91 -25.13 -10.73
C VAL A 124 -7.45 -25.71 -12.03
N SER A 125 -7.90 -26.97 -11.96
CA SER A 125 -8.12 -27.82 -13.14
C SER A 125 -8.82 -27.07 -14.28
N PRO A 126 -8.38 -27.20 -15.55
CA PRO A 126 -9.02 -26.52 -16.68
C PRO A 126 -10.55 -26.69 -16.72
N LEU A 127 -11.07 -27.85 -16.28
CA LEU A 127 -12.49 -28.13 -16.11
C LEU A 127 -13.20 -27.16 -15.15
N TYR A 128 -12.54 -26.76 -14.06
CA TYR A 128 -13.08 -25.81 -13.08
C TYR A 128 -13.05 -24.37 -13.61
N SER A 129 -12.06 -24.02 -14.44
CA SER A 129 -12.01 -22.75 -15.17
C SER A 129 -13.14 -22.67 -16.20
N GLU A 130 -13.41 -23.77 -16.93
CA GLU A 130 -14.55 -23.87 -17.85
C GLU A 130 -15.90 -23.79 -17.12
N ALA A 131 -16.03 -24.48 -15.98
CA ALA A 131 -17.23 -24.41 -15.14
C ALA A 131 -17.48 -22.98 -14.62
N MET A 132 -16.45 -22.28 -14.15
CA MET A 132 -16.52 -20.86 -13.76
C MET A 132 -16.95 -19.98 -14.93
N ASN A 133 -16.30 -20.11 -16.08
CA ASN A 133 -16.67 -19.37 -17.28
C ASN A 133 -18.10 -19.69 -17.77
N MET A 134 -18.69 -20.84 -17.42
CA MET A 134 -20.09 -21.13 -17.67
C MET A 134 -21.04 -20.51 -16.64
N ALA A 135 -20.67 -20.51 -15.36
CA ALA A 135 -21.45 -19.87 -14.30
C ALA A 135 -21.48 -18.34 -14.44
N GLU A 136 -20.36 -17.72 -14.82
CA GLU A 136 -20.28 -16.28 -15.16
C GLU A 136 -21.13 -15.93 -16.41
N ARG A 137 -21.47 -16.92 -17.26
CA ARG A 137 -22.44 -16.80 -18.36
C ARG A 137 -23.89 -17.16 -17.98
N GLY A 138 -24.16 -17.39 -16.70
CA GLY A 138 -25.51 -17.69 -16.19
C GLY A 138 -26.03 -19.09 -16.52
N HIS A 139 -25.16 -20.06 -16.83
CA HIS A 139 -25.59 -21.46 -16.94
C HIS A 139 -25.99 -22.05 -15.59
N ASP A 140 -26.96 -22.97 -15.63
CA ASP A 140 -27.49 -23.68 -14.47
C ASP A 140 -26.52 -24.77 -13.96
N ALA A 141 -26.64 -25.14 -12.69
CA ALA A 141 -25.76 -26.14 -12.08
C ALA A 141 -25.84 -27.52 -12.75
N ALA A 142 -27.02 -27.95 -13.23
CA ALA A 142 -27.15 -29.22 -13.94
C ALA A 142 -26.49 -29.17 -15.32
N GLY A 143 -26.65 -28.08 -16.07
CA GLY A 143 -25.97 -27.82 -17.33
C GLY A 143 -24.45 -27.68 -17.19
N ILE A 144 -23.95 -27.11 -16.09
CA ILE A 144 -22.52 -27.04 -15.75
C ILE A 144 -21.97 -28.44 -15.44
N ALA A 145 -22.63 -29.18 -14.53
CA ALA A 145 -22.25 -30.54 -14.15
C ALA A 145 -22.18 -31.47 -15.37
N GLY A 146 -23.20 -31.45 -16.22
CA GLY A 146 -23.28 -32.26 -17.43
C GLY A 146 -22.26 -31.92 -18.53
N ARG A 147 -21.70 -30.70 -18.53
CA ARG A 147 -20.66 -30.28 -19.51
C ARG A 147 -19.23 -30.47 -19.00
N CYS A 148 -18.95 -30.14 -17.74
CA CYS A 148 -17.61 -30.28 -17.16
C CYS A 148 -17.34 -31.64 -16.49
N GLY A 149 -18.33 -32.53 -16.40
CA GLY A 149 -18.20 -33.84 -15.76
C GLY A 149 -18.04 -33.80 -14.23
N ILE A 150 -18.40 -32.67 -13.61
CA ILE A 150 -18.33 -32.44 -12.16
C ILE A 150 -19.65 -32.80 -11.47
N SER A 151 -19.66 -32.91 -10.14
CA SER A 151 -20.89 -33.20 -9.39
C SER A 151 -21.86 -32.01 -9.38
N ILE A 152 -23.16 -32.26 -9.21
CA ILE A 152 -24.18 -31.20 -9.13
C ILE A 152 -23.89 -30.24 -7.97
N ALA A 153 -23.51 -30.75 -6.79
CA ALA A 153 -23.16 -29.92 -5.63
C ALA A 153 -21.90 -29.07 -5.86
N GLU A 154 -20.94 -29.56 -6.65
CA GLU A 154 -19.75 -28.79 -7.05
C GLU A 154 -20.12 -27.70 -8.08
N ALA A 155 -21.02 -28.00 -9.01
CA ALA A 155 -21.57 -27.01 -9.94
C ALA A 155 -22.44 -25.94 -9.25
N GLU A 156 -23.19 -26.29 -8.21
CA GLU A 156 -23.93 -25.34 -7.35
C GLU A 156 -22.96 -24.41 -6.60
N LEU A 157 -21.85 -24.95 -6.06
CA LEU A 157 -20.79 -24.14 -5.43
C LEU A 157 -20.13 -23.19 -6.43
N VAL A 158 -19.83 -23.66 -7.64
CA VAL A 158 -19.31 -22.82 -8.74
C VAL A 158 -20.28 -21.71 -9.10
N ALA A 159 -21.58 -22.02 -9.25
CA ALA A 159 -22.62 -21.03 -9.56
C ALA A 159 -22.79 -19.98 -8.45
N ALA A 160 -22.79 -20.38 -7.18
CA ALA A 160 -22.86 -19.46 -6.05
C ALA A 160 -21.64 -18.54 -5.95
N LEU A 161 -20.44 -19.06 -6.20
CA LEU A 161 -19.20 -18.29 -6.15
C LEU A 161 -19.06 -17.32 -7.35
N ALA A 162 -19.52 -17.70 -8.54
CA ALA A 162 -19.61 -16.79 -9.68
C ALA A 162 -20.62 -15.65 -9.44
N LYS A 163 -21.79 -15.95 -8.83
CA LYS A 163 -22.77 -14.92 -8.46
C LYS A 163 -22.19 -13.91 -7.47
N ASN A 164 -21.50 -14.39 -6.43
CA ASN A 164 -20.87 -13.52 -5.43
C ASN A 164 -19.75 -12.63 -6.02
N ARG A 165 -19.02 -13.12 -7.03
CA ARG A 165 -18.08 -12.31 -7.81
C ARG A 165 -18.75 -11.18 -8.60
N GLY A 166 -19.90 -11.47 -9.23
CA GLY A 166 -20.71 -10.44 -9.90
C GLY A 166 -21.14 -9.37 -8.90
N GLU A 167 -21.78 -9.78 -7.81
CA GLU A 167 -22.24 -8.90 -6.73
C GLU A 167 -21.12 -8.01 -6.15
N PHE A 168 -19.86 -8.47 -6.13
CA PHE A 168 -18.72 -7.66 -5.70
C PHE A 168 -18.27 -6.65 -6.76
N ARG A 169 -18.15 -7.05 -8.04
CA ARG A 169 -17.75 -6.14 -9.12
C ARG A 169 -18.80 -5.06 -9.39
N ASP A 170 -20.08 -5.42 -9.27
CA ASP A 170 -21.21 -4.50 -9.41
C ASP A 170 -21.24 -3.43 -8.29
N ILE A 171 -20.45 -3.60 -7.20
CA ILE A 171 -20.23 -2.58 -6.16
C ILE A 171 -19.03 -1.69 -6.51
N GLU A 172 -17.93 -2.24 -7.03
CA GLU A 172 -16.77 -1.46 -7.49
C GLU A 172 -17.18 -0.46 -8.59
N GLU A 173 -18.00 -0.88 -9.57
CA GLU A 173 -18.54 -0.01 -10.63
C GLU A 173 -19.47 1.11 -10.11
N VAL A 174 -19.94 1.05 -8.85
CA VAL A 174 -20.78 2.09 -8.23
C VAL A 174 -19.96 3.12 -7.46
N GLU A 175 -18.83 2.75 -6.83
CA GLU A 175 -17.96 3.73 -6.14
C GLU A 175 -17.29 4.69 -7.12
N ASP A 176 -16.81 4.20 -8.27
CA ASP A 176 -16.19 5.00 -9.36
C ASP A 176 -17.12 6.11 -9.91
N VAL A 177 -18.45 5.96 -9.78
CA VAL A 177 -19.44 6.92 -10.27
C VAL A 177 -19.58 8.15 -9.35
N TYR A 178 -19.25 8.04 -8.06
CA TYR A 178 -19.50 9.12 -7.09
C TYR A 178 -18.40 10.19 -7.02
N ASP A 179 -17.15 9.85 -7.32
CA ASP A 179 -16.03 10.82 -7.29
C ASP A 179 -16.08 11.84 -8.46
N GLY A 180 -16.87 11.56 -9.50
CA GLY A 180 -16.92 12.36 -10.73
C GLY A 180 -17.72 13.67 -10.67
N GLN A 181 -18.60 13.88 -9.69
CA GLN A 181 -19.56 15.02 -9.71
C GLN A 181 -19.19 16.22 -8.82
N GLY A 182 -18.07 16.18 -8.09
CA GLY A 182 -17.72 17.21 -7.09
C GLY A 182 -17.27 18.59 -7.62
N SER A 183 -16.96 18.74 -8.91
CA SER A 183 -16.11 19.84 -9.42
C SER A 183 -16.78 20.84 -10.38
N ALA A 184 -18.10 21.06 -10.25
CA ALA A 184 -18.89 21.88 -11.20
C ALA A 184 -19.76 22.98 -10.54
N GLY A 185 -19.26 23.64 -9.48
CA GLY A 185 -20.05 24.61 -8.68
C GLY A 185 -19.29 25.84 -8.16
N GLY A 186 -18.24 26.29 -8.86
CA GLY A 186 -17.19 27.12 -8.25
C GLY A 186 -16.84 28.48 -8.86
N SER A 187 -17.60 29.05 -9.83
CA SER A 187 -17.40 30.45 -10.26
C SER A 187 -18.55 31.02 -11.11
N ARG A 188 -19.12 32.13 -10.66
CA ARG A 188 -19.65 33.20 -11.54
C ARG A 188 -19.14 34.55 -11.03
N HIS A 189 -18.79 35.43 -11.96
CA HIS A 189 -18.03 36.64 -11.69
C HIS A 189 -18.75 37.63 -10.76
N VAL A 190 -17.95 38.30 -9.93
CA VAL A 190 -18.23 39.65 -9.47
C VAL A 190 -17.85 40.60 -10.60
N ALA A 191 -18.80 41.46 -11.01
CA ALA A 191 -18.63 42.62 -11.88
C ALA A 191 -19.80 43.58 -11.64
#